data_AF-A0A960VHX6-F1
#
_entry.id   AF-A0A960VHX6-F1
#
_cell.length_a   1.000
_cell.length_b   1.000
_cell.length_c   1.000
_cell.angle_alpha   90.00
_cell.angle_beta   90.00
_cell.angle_gamma   90.00
#
_symmetry.space_group_name_H-M   'P 1'
#
loop_
_entity.id
_entity.type
_entity.pdbx_description
1 polymer ?
#
loop_
_entity_poly.entity_id
_entity_poly.type
_entity_poly.pdbx_seq_one_letter_code
_entity_poly.pdbx_strand_id
1 'polypeptide(L)'
;MSNANPAAAHAHDHHIVPVSVFAWVWVALLVLTAITVGASVYYPGHVGILVAMIVTPIKAALILMYFMHLKYEKKVFVIMFLTAIGIFAIFLGLTFFDYLFR
;
A
#
# COMPACT_ATOMS: atom_id res chain seq x y z
N MET A 1 30.78 40.95 -30.54
CA MET A 1 29.38 40.50 -30.62
C MET A 1 29.31 39.09 -30.07
N SER A 2 28.46 38.91 -29.06
CA SER A 2 28.29 37.71 -28.23
C SER A 2 27.80 36.50 -29.04
N ASN A 3 28.40 35.33 -28.83
CA ASN A 3 27.68 34.05 -28.96
C ASN A 3 28.11 33.05 -27.88
N ALA A 4 27.98 33.45 -26.61
CA ALA A 4 27.86 32.46 -25.56
C ALA A 4 26.57 31.65 -25.83
N ASN A 5 26.72 30.48 -26.44
CA ASN A 5 25.66 29.51 -26.65
C ASN A 5 25.22 28.98 -25.26
N PRO A 6 24.03 29.32 -24.73
CA PRO A 6 23.57 28.84 -23.45
C PRO A 6 22.84 27.48 -23.56
N ALA A 7 23.08 26.70 -24.62
CA ALA A 7 22.50 25.37 -24.79
C ALA A 7 23.13 24.28 -23.90
N ALA A 8 23.82 24.67 -22.82
CA ALA A 8 24.18 23.78 -21.73
C ALA A 8 23.20 24.00 -20.57
N ALA A 9 22.65 22.90 -20.03
CA ALA A 9 21.92 22.82 -18.75
C ALA A 9 20.38 22.71 -18.79
N HIS A 10 19.83 21.85 -19.64
CA HIS A 10 18.56 21.19 -19.32
C HIS A 10 18.77 19.69 -19.12
N ALA A 11 19.56 19.36 -18.09
CA ALA A 11 19.54 18.02 -17.49
C ALA A 11 18.26 17.92 -16.66
N HIS A 12 17.23 17.31 -17.25
CA HIS A 12 16.02 16.94 -16.52
C HIS A 12 16.36 15.74 -15.63
N ASP A 13 16.76 16.01 -14.39
CA ASP A 13 16.81 15.02 -13.32
C ASP A 13 15.37 14.58 -13.00
N HIS A 14 14.87 13.64 -13.80
CA HIS A 14 13.67 12.89 -13.46
C HIS A 14 13.97 12.11 -12.18
N HIS A 15 13.46 12.60 -11.06
CA HIS A 15 13.52 11.94 -9.75
C HIS A 15 12.57 10.72 -9.75
N ILE A 16 12.90 9.72 -10.58
CA ILE A 16 12.27 8.41 -10.55
C ILE A 16 12.66 7.77 -9.23
N VAL A 17 11.67 7.48 -8.39
CA VAL A 17 11.83 6.73 -7.16
C VAL A 17 12.63 5.45 -7.51
N PRO A 18 13.74 5.17 -6.82
CA PRO A 18 14.64 4.11 -7.25
C PRO A 18 13.89 2.77 -7.24
N VAL A 19 13.95 2.06 -8.36
CA VAL A 19 13.28 0.75 -8.59
C VAL A 19 13.64 -0.27 -7.51
N SER A 20 14.80 -0.11 -6.87
CA SER A 20 15.23 -0.92 -5.73
C SER A 20 14.26 -0.87 -4.54
N VAL A 21 13.61 0.26 -4.27
CA VAL A 21 12.62 0.37 -3.18
C VAL A 21 11.41 -0.51 -3.48
N PHE A 22 10.90 -0.48 -4.71
CA PHE A 22 9.78 -1.34 -5.11
C PHE A 22 10.15 -2.83 -5.07
N ALA A 23 11.39 -3.18 -5.45
CA ALA A 23 11.88 -4.56 -5.34
C ALA A 23 11.93 -5.05 -3.89
N TRP A 24 12.43 -4.24 -2.96
CA TRP A 24 12.45 -4.57 -1.53
C TRP A 24 11.05 -4.74 -0.95
N VAL A 25 10.12 -3.84 -1.27
CA VAL A 25 8.72 -3.94 -0.82
C VAL A 25 8.06 -5.18 -1.42
N TRP A 26 8.33 -5.51 -2.69
CA TRP A 26 7.81 -6.72 -3.32
C TRP A 26 8.25 -7.99 -2.58
N VAL A 27 9.54 -8.09 -2.21
CA VAL A 27 10.04 -9.20 -1.40
C VAL A 27 9.34 -9.25 -0.04
N ALA A 28 9.17 -8.11 0.64
CA ALA A 28 8.43 -8.05 1.90
C ALA A 28 6.99 -8.56 1.74
N LEU A 29 6.28 -8.18 0.67
CA LEU A 29 4.92 -8.66 0.38
C LEU A 29 4.87 -10.17 0.15
N LEU A 30 5.88 -10.74 -0.53
CA LEU A 30 5.98 -12.19 -0.71
C LEU A 30 6.18 -12.91 0.63
N VAL A 31 7.05 -12.40 1.50
CA VAL A 31 7.26 -12.96 2.84
C VAL A 31 5.96 -12.93 3.65
N LEU A 32 5.27 -11.79 3.68
CA LEU A 32 3.98 -11.68 4.37
C LEU A 32 2.94 -12.66 3.79
N THR A 33 2.95 -12.84 2.48
CA THR A 33 2.04 -13.79 1.82
C THR A 33 2.39 -15.24 2.19
N ALA A 34 3.66 -15.60 2.19
CA ALA A 34 4.11 -16.93 2.63
C ALA A 34 3.74 -17.20 4.10
N ILE A 35 3.83 -16.20 4.97
CA ILE A 35 3.38 -16.30 6.37
C ILE A 35 1.88 -16.59 6.43
N THR A 36 1.06 -15.85 5.67
CA THR A 36 -0.40 -16.10 5.66
C THR A 36 -0.77 -17.48 5.12
N VAL A 37 -0.12 -17.92 4.04
CA VAL A 37 -0.36 -19.25 3.46
C VAL A 37 0.12 -20.34 4.41
N GLY A 38 1.30 -20.19 4.99
CA GLY A 38 1.82 -21.11 6.00
C GLY A 38 0.90 -21.21 7.22
N ALA A 39 0.40 -20.08 7.73
CA ALA A 39 -0.56 -20.08 8.82
C ALA A 39 -1.86 -20.80 8.44
N SER A 40 -2.34 -20.62 7.21
CA SER A 40 -3.53 -21.31 6.71
C SER A 40 -3.34 -22.82 6.54
N VAL A 41 -2.12 -23.28 6.21
CA VAL A 41 -1.82 -24.70 5.95
C VAL A 41 -1.48 -25.44 7.24
N TYR A 42 -0.62 -24.86 8.09
CA TYR A 42 -0.10 -25.54 9.28
C TYR A 42 -0.94 -25.29 10.55
N TYR A 43 -1.69 -24.19 10.61
CA TYR A 43 -2.54 -23.85 11.77
C TYR A 43 -4.00 -23.59 11.34
N PRO A 44 -4.67 -24.60 10.77
CA PRO A 44 -6.06 -24.45 10.34
C PRO A 44 -6.98 -24.14 11.54
N GLY A 45 -7.99 -23.31 11.29
CA GLY A 45 -8.95 -22.85 12.30
C GLY A 45 -8.62 -21.46 12.86
N HIS A 46 -8.96 -21.24 14.12
CA HIS A 46 -8.94 -19.91 14.75
C HIS A 46 -7.57 -19.21 14.70
N VAL A 47 -6.48 -19.98 14.89
CA VAL A 47 -5.11 -19.43 14.89
C VAL A 47 -4.73 -18.93 13.51
N GLY A 48 -4.97 -19.70 12.45
CA GLY A 48 -4.72 -19.27 11.07
C GLY A 48 -5.54 -18.05 10.67
N ILE A 49 -6.81 -17.99 11.10
CA ILE A 49 -7.69 -16.83 10.86
C ILE A 49 -7.16 -15.57 11.57
N LEU A 50 -6.75 -15.69 12.84
CA LEU A 50 -6.19 -14.58 13.59
C LEU A 50 -4.91 -14.03 12.93
N VAL A 51 -4.00 -14.92 12.52
CA VAL A 51 -2.78 -14.53 11.80
C VAL A 51 -3.14 -13.85 10.47
N ALA A 52 -4.07 -14.40 9.70
CA ALA A 52 -4.50 -13.80 8.45
C ALA A 52 -5.09 -12.39 8.64
N MET A 53 -5.92 -12.19 9.66
CA MET A 53 -6.52 -10.89 9.98
C MET A 53 -5.51 -9.83 10.42
N ILE A 54 -4.39 -10.24 11.04
CA ILE A 54 -3.33 -9.31 11.45
C ILE A 54 -2.38 -9.01 10.28
N VAL A 55 -1.97 -10.02 9.51
CA VAL A 55 -0.97 -9.85 8.45
C VAL A 55 -1.55 -9.16 7.21
N THR A 56 -2.83 -9.40 6.89
CA THR A 56 -3.50 -8.79 5.74
C THR A 56 -3.52 -7.26 5.75
N PRO A 57 -3.91 -6.56 6.83
CA PRO A 57 -3.89 -5.09 6.85
C PRO A 57 -2.47 -4.52 6.74
N ILE A 58 -1.46 -5.20 7.31
CA ILE A 58 -0.05 -4.80 7.16
C ILE A 58 0.36 -4.87 5.68
N LYS A 59 0.04 -5.98 5.01
CA LYS A 59 0.28 -6.15 3.57
C LYS A 59 -0.39 -5.03 2.76
N ALA A 60 -1.65 -4.72 3.05
CA ALA A 60 -2.38 -3.64 2.39
C ALA A 60 -1.70 -2.28 2.63
N ALA A 61 -1.28 -1.97 3.85
CA ALA A 61 -0.58 -0.72 4.18
C ALA A 61 0.73 -0.55 3.39
N LEU A 62 1.53 -1.62 3.21
CA LEU A 62 2.74 -1.57 2.39
C LEU A 62 2.42 -1.26 0.92
N ILE A 63 1.37 -1.86 0.37
CA ILE A 63 0.93 -1.60 -1.01
C ILE A 63 0.51 -0.13 -1.17
N LEU A 64 -0.31 0.38 -0.26
CA LEU A 64 -0.77 1.77 -0.25
C LEU A 64 0.40 2.76 -0.18
N MET A 65 1.33 2.56 0.76
CA MET A 65 2.42 3.51 0.97
C MET A 65 3.38 3.58 -0.21
N TYR A 66 3.73 2.43 -0.79
CA TYR A 66 4.81 2.34 -1.79
C TYR A 66 4.30 2.22 -3.23
N PHE A 67 3.42 1.26 -3.54
CA PHE A 67 2.98 1.04 -4.92
C PHE A 67 1.97 2.09 -5.40
N MET A 68 1.07 2.52 -4.51
CA MET A 68 0.14 3.61 -4.82
C MET A 68 0.78 5.00 -4.66
N HIS A 69 2.09 5.07 -4.46
CA HIS A 69 2.87 6.31 -4.27
C HIS A 69 2.34 7.23 -3.16
N LEU A 70 1.48 6.74 -2.25
CA LEU A 70 0.84 7.59 -1.24
C LEU A 70 1.85 8.26 -0.29
N LYS A 71 3.01 7.62 -0.08
CA LYS A 71 4.13 8.19 0.69
C LYS A 71 4.87 9.32 -0.05
N TYR A 72 4.86 9.30 -1.38
CA TYR A 72 5.58 10.23 -2.25
C TYR A 72 4.67 11.33 -2.84
N GLU A 73 3.35 11.13 -2.74
CA GLU A 73 2.33 12.04 -3.24
C GLU A 73 1.98 13.16 -2.25
N LYS A 74 1.25 14.16 -2.77
CA LYS A 74 0.76 15.28 -1.96
C LYS A 74 -0.19 14.80 -0.85
N LYS A 75 -0.14 15.46 0.31
CA LYS A 75 -1.01 15.18 1.48
C LYS A 75 -2.52 15.13 1.14
N VAL A 76 -2.96 15.82 0.08
CA VAL A 76 -4.34 15.78 -0.41
C VAL A 76 -4.76 14.37 -0.84
N PHE A 77 -3.89 13.61 -1.50
CA PHE A 77 -4.18 12.23 -1.91
C PHE A 77 -4.30 11.30 -0.70
N VAL A 78 -3.48 11.52 0.33
CA VAL A 78 -3.56 10.79 1.61
C VAL A 78 -4.92 11.01 2.27
N ILE A 79 -5.38 12.26 2.34
CA ILE A 79 -6.66 12.62 2.95
C ILE A 79 -7.82 12.03 2.13
N MET A 80 -7.81 12.17 0.81
CA MET A 80 -8.83 11.61 -0.08
C MET A 80 -8.95 10.09 0.08
N PHE A 81 -7.82 9.39 0.15
CA PHE A 81 -7.76 7.96 0.37
C PHE A 81 -8.29 7.57 1.76
N LEU A 82 -7.89 8.28 2.82
CA LEU A 82 -8.41 8.05 4.17
C LEU A 82 -9.93 8.23 4.22
N THR A 83 -10.46 9.24 3.54
CA THR A 83 -11.91 9.46 3.44
C THR A 83 -12.59 8.30 2.72
N ALA A 84 -12.04 7.81 1.62
CA ALA A 84 -12.58 6.65 0.90
C ALA A 84 -12.59 5.37 1.76
N ILE A 85 -11.49 5.08 2.47
CA ILE A 85 -11.41 3.97 3.44
C ILE A 85 -12.40 4.16 4.58
N GLY A 86 -12.57 5.38 5.09
CA GLY A 86 -13.50 5.70 6.17
C GLY A 86 -14.95 5.43 5.76
N ILE A 87 -15.35 5.90 4.57
CA ILE A 87 -16.67 5.61 4.01
C ILE A 87 -16.84 4.10 3.84
N PHE A 88 -15.87 3.42 3.22
CA PHE A 88 -15.91 1.96 3.02
C PHE A 88 -16.08 1.21 4.35
N ALA A 89 -15.33 1.59 5.39
CA ALA A 89 -15.43 0.97 6.72
C ALA A 89 -16.81 1.20 7.37
N ILE A 90 -17.41 2.38 7.20
CA ILE A 90 -18.77 2.66 7.67
C ILE A 90 -19.78 1.74 6.96
N PHE A 91 -19.73 1.66 5.63
CA PHE A 91 -20.62 0.77 4.86
C PHE A 91 -20.45 -0.69 5.24
N LEU A 92 -19.21 -1.13 5.42
CA LEU A 92 -18.89 -2.48 5.86
C LEU A 92 -19.50 -2.74 7.25
N GLY A 93 -19.30 -1.82 8.20
CA GLY A 93 -19.86 -1.92 9.56
C GLY A 93 -21.39 -1.96 9.57
N LEU A 94 -22.05 -1.10 8.78
CA LEU A 94 -23.51 -1.10 8.63
C LEU A 94 -24.02 -2.43 8.03
N THR A 95 -23.29 -2.98 7.05
CA THR A 95 -23.62 -4.27 6.44
C THR A 95 -23.52 -5.40 7.46
N PHE A 96 -22.42 -5.46 8.23
CA PHE A 96 -22.28 -6.46 9.30
C PHE A 96 -23.33 -6.30 10.40
N PHE A 97 -23.68 -5.06 10.76
CA PHE A 97 -24.76 -4.78 11.70
C PHE A 97 -26.09 -5.32 11.16
N ASP A 98 -26.46 -5.01 9.91
CA ASP A 98 -27.66 -5.53 9.27
C ASP A 98 -27.73 -7.06 9.29
N TYR A 99 -26.62 -7.74 8.95
CA TYR A 99 -26.54 -9.21 9.01
C TYR A 99 -26.66 -9.78 10.43
N LEU A 100 -26.22 -9.07 11.46
CA LEU A 100 -26.27 -9.55 12.85
C LEU A 100 -27.67 -9.39 13.48
N PHE A 101 -28.43 -8.38 13.04
CA PHE A 101 -29.78 -8.09 13.53
C PHE A 101 -30.90 -8.62 12.63
N ARG A 102 -30.56 -9.31 11.52
CA ARG A 102 -31.49 -10.10 10.70
C ARG A 102 -31.50 -11.56 11.15
#